data_AF-A0A1M5B8W3-F1
#
_entry.id   AF-A0A1M5B8W3-F1
#
_cell.length_a   1.000
_cell.length_b   1.000
_cell.length_c   1.000
_cell.angle_alpha   90.00
_cell.angle_beta   90.00
_cell.angle_gamma   90.00
#
_symmetry.space_group_name_H-M   'P 1'
#
loop_
_entity.id
_entity.type
_entity.pdbx_description
1 polymer ?
#
loop_
_entity_poly.entity_id
_entity_poly.type
_entity_poly.pdbx_seq_one_letter_code
_entity_poly.pdbx_strand_id
1 'polypeptide(L)'
;MILSDELIKDLSFSWRAASFEERMEMAERIEDEQAKQQNRRACPIEISQNIELVGAYTPKKETIALKPMLLSLNDYFPLLYILIHEGRHFFQHLICKGMNTETNQKINLLKKNLFESGYLRKTPDYVLQPAESDAYSYSLRMLGEINETVQSTYGSDYRKKIFLKHQQQYLSEQIDQGRKKYGNDYPKIIAYKVNTKDELFNRFLERIPKGQEMYLSALIEDFMDERLGRKWAVGEFQQLLRKTPFKKAASIPEYLQPKDHVSPVITNRSALHISR
;
A
#
# COMPACT_ATOMS: atom_id res chain seq x y z
N MET A 1 -3.12 22.02 3.52
CA MET A 1 -4.09 21.40 2.60
C MET A 1 -3.31 20.80 1.45
N ILE A 2 -3.57 19.54 1.10
CA ILE A 2 -2.78 18.81 0.09
C ILE A 2 -3.16 19.19 -1.35
N LEU A 3 -4.44 19.52 -1.59
CA LEU A 3 -4.95 20.00 -2.88
C LEU A 3 -5.32 21.48 -2.82
N SER A 4 -5.27 22.17 -3.95
CA SER A 4 -5.76 23.53 -4.14
C SER A 4 -7.30 23.57 -4.18
N ASP A 5 -7.88 24.69 -3.77
CA ASP A 5 -9.33 24.91 -3.87
C ASP A 5 -9.82 24.82 -5.32
N GLU A 6 -8.99 25.23 -6.29
CA GLU A 6 -9.29 25.12 -7.72
C GLU A 6 -9.43 23.65 -8.15
N LEU A 7 -8.48 22.79 -7.79
CA LEU A 7 -8.56 21.37 -8.13
C LEU A 7 -9.72 20.69 -7.39
N ILE A 8 -9.98 21.03 -6.13
CA ILE A 8 -11.13 20.49 -5.39
C ILE A 8 -12.45 20.91 -6.06
N LYS A 9 -12.55 22.15 -6.55
CA LYS A 9 -13.69 22.63 -7.32
C LYS A 9 -13.87 21.82 -8.61
N ASP A 10 -12.81 21.66 -9.39
CA ASP A 10 -12.85 20.90 -10.64
C ASP A 10 -13.32 19.45 -10.40
N LEU A 11 -12.75 18.78 -9.39
CA LEU A 11 -13.17 17.44 -9.00
C LEU A 11 -14.64 17.40 -8.55
N SER A 12 -15.11 18.42 -7.85
CA SER A 12 -16.47 18.45 -7.30
C SER A 12 -17.56 18.70 -8.35
N PHE A 13 -17.27 19.49 -9.38
CA PHE A 13 -18.28 19.91 -10.36
C PHE A 13 -18.09 19.32 -11.76
N SER A 14 -16.85 19.09 -12.18
CA SER A 14 -16.53 18.69 -13.56
C SER A 14 -16.34 17.18 -13.70
N TRP A 15 -15.89 16.49 -12.64
CA TRP A 15 -15.54 15.07 -12.68
C TRP A 15 -16.58 14.17 -13.38
N ARG A 16 -17.86 14.32 -13.01
CA ARG A 16 -18.92 13.46 -13.55
C ARG A 16 -19.13 13.64 -15.05
N ALA A 17 -18.94 14.84 -15.56
CA ALA A 17 -19.11 15.16 -16.98
C ALA A 17 -17.82 14.98 -17.79
N ALA A 18 -16.67 14.91 -17.11
CA ALA A 18 -15.36 14.80 -17.73
C ALA A 18 -15.20 13.47 -18.49
N SER A 19 -14.51 13.53 -19.62
CA SER A 19 -14.06 12.39 -20.41
C SER A 19 -13.04 11.54 -19.63
N PHE A 20 -12.67 10.38 -20.17
CA PHE A 20 -11.63 9.56 -19.57
C PHE A 20 -10.28 10.29 -19.54
N GLU A 21 -9.95 10.98 -20.62
CA GLU A 21 -8.71 11.75 -20.79
C GLU A 21 -8.67 12.94 -19.81
N GLU A 22 -9.77 13.70 -19.69
CA GLU A 22 -9.86 14.81 -18.73
C GLU A 22 -9.75 14.31 -17.28
N ARG A 23 -10.31 13.14 -16.96
CA ARG A 23 -10.15 12.52 -15.64
C ARG A 23 -8.73 12.03 -15.39
N MET A 24 -8.02 11.59 -16.42
CA MET A 24 -6.60 11.24 -16.33
C MET A 24 -5.75 12.49 -16.07
N GLU A 25 -6.01 13.60 -16.75
CA GLU A 25 -5.35 14.89 -16.48
C GLU A 25 -5.61 15.37 -15.05
N MET A 26 -6.83 15.21 -14.54
CA MET A 26 -7.14 15.51 -13.13
C MET A 26 -6.38 14.58 -12.17
N ALA A 27 -6.19 13.31 -12.51
CA ALA A 27 -5.38 12.36 -11.73
C ALA A 27 -3.91 12.80 -11.64
N GLU A 28 -3.34 13.26 -12.76
CA GLU A 28 -1.98 13.81 -12.81
C GLU A 28 -1.85 15.08 -11.96
N ARG A 29 -2.82 16.00 -12.05
CA ARG A 29 -2.86 17.22 -11.21
C ARG A 29 -2.92 16.91 -9.72
N ILE A 30 -3.68 15.89 -9.31
CA ILE A 30 -3.73 15.43 -7.90
C ILE A 30 -2.32 15.05 -7.42
N GLU A 31 -1.60 14.27 -8.22
CA GLU A 31 -0.26 13.81 -7.87
C GLU A 31 0.78 14.94 -7.91
N ASP A 32 0.66 15.89 -8.85
CA ASP A 32 1.51 17.09 -8.90
C ASP A 32 1.39 17.94 -7.62
N GLU A 33 0.16 18.21 -7.17
CA GLU A 33 -0.07 19.00 -5.96
C GLU A 33 0.42 18.28 -4.70
N GLN A 34 0.15 16.96 -4.59
CA GLN A 34 0.70 16.14 -3.53
C GLN A 34 2.24 16.16 -3.51
N ALA A 35 2.86 15.99 -4.68
CA ALA A 35 4.30 15.95 -4.83
C ALA A 35 4.95 17.26 -4.37
N LYS A 36 4.36 18.39 -4.77
CA LYS A 36 4.79 19.73 -4.36
C LYS A 36 4.75 19.91 -2.85
N GLN A 37 3.68 19.47 -2.19
CA GLN A 37 3.55 19.55 -0.72
C GLN A 37 4.57 18.69 0.02
N GLN A 38 4.98 17.57 -0.60
CA GLN A 38 5.99 16.67 -0.08
C GLN A 38 7.42 17.06 -0.52
N ASN A 39 7.58 18.19 -1.22
CA ASN A 39 8.84 18.67 -1.80
C ASN A 39 9.56 17.62 -2.68
N ARG A 40 8.79 16.81 -3.41
CA ARG A 40 9.30 15.81 -4.34
C ARG A 40 8.80 16.08 -5.76
N ARG A 41 9.42 15.42 -6.73
CA ARG A 41 8.85 15.31 -8.08
C ARG A 41 7.57 14.49 -8.05
N ALA A 42 6.69 14.73 -9.01
CA ALA A 42 5.51 13.90 -9.24
C ALA A 42 5.87 12.48 -9.71
N CYS A 43 5.05 11.52 -9.33
CA CYS A 43 5.10 10.16 -9.83
C CYS A 43 4.28 10.09 -11.12
N PRO A 44 4.86 9.63 -12.25
CA PRO A 44 4.06 9.38 -13.45
C PRO A 44 2.97 8.34 -13.18
N ILE A 45 1.80 8.56 -13.77
CA ILE A 45 0.64 7.67 -13.65
C ILE A 45 0.48 6.88 -14.95
N GLU A 46 0.29 5.57 -14.86
CA GLU A 46 0.01 4.70 -16.00
C GLU A 46 -1.28 3.90 -15.78
N ILE A 47 -2.00 3.59 -16.86
CA ILE A 47 -3.16 2.71 -16.80
C ILE A 47 -2.70 1.25 -16.81
N SER A 48 -3.07 0.52 -15.77
CA SER A 48 -2.77 -0.89 -15.62
C SER A 48 -3.79 -1.77 -16.34
N GLN A 49 -3.29 -2.77 -17.06
CA GLN A 49 -4.11 -3.86 -17.59
C GLN A 49 -4.18 -5.06 -16.63
N ASN A 50 -3.52 -4.98 -15.48
CA ASN A 50 -3.55 -6.05 -14.48
C ASN A 50 -4.93 -6.09 -13.79
N ILE A 51 -5.64 -7.21 -13.93
CA ILE A 51 -6.99 -7.38 -13.40
C ILE A 51 -7.04 -7.36 -11.86
N GLU A 52 -5.94 -7.72 -11.19
CA GLU A 52 -5.88 -7.86 -9.73
C GLU A 52 -5.59 -6.54 -9.01
N LEU A 53 -5.04 -5.55 -9.71
CA LEU A 53 -4.60 -4.29 -9.11
C LEU A 53 -5.66 -3.21 -9.26
N VAL A 54 -6.07 -2.59 -8.14
CA VAL A 54 -6.91 -1.38 -8.16
C VAL A 54 -6.03 -0.14 -8.38
N GLY A 55 -4.94 -0.05 -7.62
CA GLY A 55 -3.83 0.87 -7.84
C GLY A 55 -2.59 0.32 -7.15
N ALA A 56 -1.41 0.65 -7.68
CA ALA A 56 -0.13 0.21 -7.15
C ALA A 56 1.01 1.13 -7.56
N TYR A 57 1.84 1.54 -6.59
CA TYR A 57 3.15 2.10 -6.87
C TYR A 57 4.13 1.00 -7.28
N THR A 58 4.92 1.24 -8.34
CA THR A 58 5.97 0.31 -8.80
C THR A 58 7.35 0.92 -8.59
N PRO A 59 8.13 0.49 -7.58
CA PRO A 59 9.46 1.05 -7.30
C PRO A 59 10.44 1.01 -8.49
N LYS A 60 10.39 -0.05 -9.31
CA LYS A 60 11.33 -0.22 -10.44
C LYS A 60 11.13 0.82 -11.54
N LYS A 61 9.87 1.14 -11.84
CA LYS A 61 9.50 2.13 -12.85
C LYS A 61 9.35 3.53 -12.26
N GLU A 62 9.19 3.62 -10.94
CA GLU A 62 8.76 4.81 -10.23
C GLU A 62 7.46 5.38 -10.81
N THR A 63 6.48 4.51 -11.04
CA THR A 63 5.15 4.83 -11.60
C THR A 63 4.03 4.40 -10.67
N ILE A 64 2.90 5.12 -10.72
CA ILE A 64 1.64 4.68 -10.12
C ILE A 64 0.80 4.05 -11.23
N ALA A 65 0.54 2.75 -11.10
CA ALA A 65 -0.34 2.01 -12.00
C ALA A 65 -1.77 2.09 -11.46
N LEU A 66 -2.73 2.54 -12.28
CA LEU A 66 -4.14 2.66 -11.91
C LEU A 66 -5.04 1.74 -12.74
N LYS A 67 -6.05 1.16 -12.11
CA LYS A 67 -7.10 0.44 -12.85
C LYS A 67 -7.99 1.44 -13.60
N PRO A 68 -8.27 1.22 -14.91
CA PRO A 68 -9.08 2.17 -15.70
C PRO A 68 -10.49 2.38 -15.12
N MET A 69 -11.02 1.39 -14.40
CA MET A 69 -12.31 1.50 -13.71
C MET A 69 -12.36 2.69 -12.73
N LEU A 70 -11.25 3.06 -12.06
CA LEU A 70 -11.22 4.20 -11.13
C LEU A 70 -11.56 5.52 -11.82
N LEU A 71 -11.06 5.71 -13.04
CA LEU A 71 -11.38 6.87 -13.88
C LEU A 71 -12.79 6.79 -14.47
N SER A 72 -13.44 5.64 -14.44
CA SER A 72 -14.82 5.48 -14.94
C SER A 72 -15.88 5.72 -13.86
N LEU A 73 -15.50 5.80 -12.58
CA LEU A 73 -16.43 6.02 -11.47
C LEU A 73 -17.03 7.43 -11.52
N ASN A 74 -18.30 7.56 -11.17
CA ASN A 74 -18.96 8.87 -10.99
C ASN A 74 -18.45 9.64 -9.76
N ASP A 75 -17.82 8.94 -8.81
CA ASP A 75 -17.22 9.51 -7.61
C ASP A 75 -15.70 9.42 -7.69
N TYR A 76 -15.03 10.56 -7.46
CA TYR A 76 -13.57 10.69 -7.53
C TYR A 76 -12.88 10.34 -6.22
N PHE A 77 -13.60 10.20 -5.10
CA PHE A 77 -13.00 9.90 -3.79
C PHE A 77 -12.18 8.59 -3.76
N PRO A 78 -12.63 7.48 -4.39
CA PRO A 78 -11.82 6.28 -4.53
C PRO A 78 -10.49 6.51 -5.26
N LEU A 79 -10.49 7.31 -6.34
CA LEU A 79 -9.27 7.67 -7.06
C LEU A 79 -8.33 8.50 -6.17
N LEU A 80 -8.86 9.51 -5.48
CA LEU A 80 -8.07 10.33 -4.56
C LEU A 80 -7.39 9.48 -3.49
N TYR A 81 -8.14 8.56 -2.87
CA TYR A 81 -7.59 7.66 -1.88
C TYR A 81 -6.37 6.89 -2.41
N ILE A 82 -6.52 6.28 -3.58
CA ILE A 82 -5.46 5.49 -4.20
C ILE A 82 -4.26 6.36 -4.56
N LEU A 83 -4.46 7.51 -5.20
CA LEU A 83 -3.36 8.41 -5.58
C LEU A 83 -2.59 8.94 -4.37
N ILE A 84 -3.30 9.27 -3.30
CA ILE A 84 -2.66 9.76 -2.08
C ILE A 84 -1.86 8.63 -1.40
N HIS A 85 -2.41 7.42 -1.39
CA HIS A 85 -1.75 6.22 -0.81
C HIS A 85 -0.50 5.83 -1.60
N GLU A 86 -0.63 5.63 -2.91
CA GLU A 86 0.48 5.19 -3.76
C GLU A 86 1.55 6.28 -3.93
N GLY A 87 1.15 7.55 -4.01
CA GLY A 87 2.12 8.65 -4.01
C GLY A 87 2.81 8.85 -2.66
N ARG A 88 2.20 8.41 -1.54
CA ARG A 88 2.91 8.31 -0.24
C ARG A 88 3.96 7.19 -0.27
N HIS A 89 3.69 6.05 -0.90
CA HIS A 89 4.71 5.03 -1.14
C HIS A 89 5.87 5.56 -1.99
N PHE A 90 5.58 6.37 -3.01
CA PHE A 90 6.64 7.01 -3.78
C PHE A 90 7.48 7.99 -2.94
N PHE A 91 6.85 8.78 -2.06
CA PHE A 91 7.59 9.63 -1.13
C PHE A 91 8.48 8.84 -0.18
N GLN A 92 7.96 7.76 0.41
CA GLN A 92 8.76 6.85 1.25
C GLN A 92 9.92 6.24 0.45
N HIS A 93 9.70 5.93 -0.83
CA HIS A 93 10.76 5.46 -1.71
C HIS A 93 11.88 6.50 -1.84
N LEU A 94 11.53 7.76 -2.11
CA LEU A 94 12.51 8.86 -2.23
C LEU A 94 13.27 9.13 -0.93
N ILE A 95 12.61 9.02 0.23
CA ILE A 95 13.27 9.07 1.55
C ILE A 95 14.37 8.02 1.63
N CYS A 96 14.07 6.78 1.25
CA CYS A 96 15.06 5.70 1.25
C CYS A 96 16.23 5.96 0.28
N LYS A 97 16.01 6.73 -0.79
CA LYS A 97 17.05 7.18 -1.74
C LYS A 97 17.85 8.41 -1.27
N GLY A 98 17.61 8.92 -0.08
CA GLY A 98 18.39 10.02 0.50
C GLY A 98 17.66 11.37 0.54
N MET A 99 16.35 11.40 0.32
CA MET A 99 15.52 12.56 0.62
C MET A 99 15.42 12.72 2.16
N ASN A 100 16.43 13.35 2.75
CA ASN A 100 16.65 13.43 4.20
C ASN A 100 15.63 14.32 4.92
N THR A 101 14.45 13.76 5.21
CA THR A 101 13.39 14.42 6.00
C THR A 101 13.04 13.65 7.28
N GLU A 102 13.64 12.49 7.50
CA GLU A 102 13.25 11.52 8.53
C GLU A 102 14.45 10.98 9.31
N THR A 103 14.19 10.32 10.45
CA THR A 103 15.25 9.73 11.27
C THR A 103 15.89 8.49 10.61
N ASN A 104 17.19 8.25 10.87
CA ASN A 104 17.90 7.07 10.36
C ASN A 104 17.20 5.75 10.68
N GLN A 105 16.58 5.65 11.87
CA GLN A 105 15.84 4.45 12.27
C GLN A 105 14.61 4.21 11.39
N LYS A 106 13.81 5.26 11.11
CA LYS A 106 12.64 5.17 10.24
C LYS A 106 13.06 4.86 8.80
N ILE A 107 14.11 5.51 8.30
CA ILE A 107 14.67 5.26 6.97
C ILE A 107 15.10 3.79 6.83
N ASN A 108 15.84 3.25 7.80
CA ASN A 108 16.30 1.85 7.75
C ASN A 108 15.14 0.86 7.78
N LEU A 109 14.10 1.12 8.58
CA LEU A 109 12.93 0.26 8.63
C LEU A 109 12.11 0.34 7.32
N LEU A 110 11.97 1.53 6.72
CA LEU A 110 11.33 1.69 5.42
C LEU A 110 12.14 1.02 4.30
N LYS A 111 13.47 1.10 4.32
CA LYS A 111 14.35 0.39 3.36
C LYS A 111 14.09 -1.11 3.38
N LYS A 112 14.15 -1.70 4.57
CA LYS A 112 13.86 -3.13 4.78
C LYS A 112 12.45 -3.51 4.34
N ASN A 113 11.48 -2.65 4.61
CA ASN A 113 10.08 -2.92 4.30
C ASN A 113 9.76 -2.79 2.80
N LEU A 114 10.23 -1.74 2.12
CA LEU A 114 9.81 -1.35 0.77
C LEU A 114 10.73 -1.87 -0.35
N PHE A 115 12.03 -2.02 -0.09
CA PHE A 115 13.02 -2.27 -1.14
C PHE A 115 13.69 -3.63 -1.03
N GLU A 116 13.78 -4.11 0.19
CA GLU A 116 14.45 -5.36 0.48
C GLU A 116 13.38 -6.44 0.67
N SER A 117 13.73 -7.48 1.42
CA SER A 117 12.92 -8.69 1.44
C SER A 117 11.98 -8.75 2.63
N GLY A 118 11.91 -7.66 3.40
CA GLY A 118 11.14 -7.54 4.64
C GLY A 118 9.64 -7.35 4.46
N TYR A 119 9.14 -7.14 3.24
CA TYR A 119 7.72 -6.90 2.97
C TYR A 119 6.83 -8.06 3.42
N LEU A 120 5.80 -7.78 4.22
CA LEU A 120 4.84 -8.77 4.72
C LEU A 120 3.57 -8.78 3.84
N ARG A 121 3.08 -9.97 3.51
CA ARG A 121 2.01 -10.22 2.54
C ARG A 121 0.69 -10.65 3.19
N LYS A 122 0.73 -11.12 4.43
CA LYS A 122 -0.45 -11.67 5.10
C LYS A 122 -1.14 -10.63 5.98
N THR A 123 -2.45 -10.60 5.95
CA THR A 123 -3.29 -9.84 6.87
C THR A 123 -3.18 -10.42 8.29
N PRO A 124 -3.13 -9.60 9.37
CA PRO A 124 -3.20 -8.12 9.36
C PRO A 124 -1.84 -7.43 9.12
N ASP A 125 -0.74 -8.19 9.15
CA ASP A 125 0.63 -7.66 9.05
C ASP A 125 0.88 -6.81 7.82
N TYR A 126 0.30 -7.18 6.67
CA TYR A 126 0.36 -6.43 5.43
C TYR A 126 -0.07 -4.97 5.64
N VAL A 127 -1.22 -4.72 6.26
CA VAL A 127 -1.76 -3.36 6.43
C VAL A 127 -1.02 -2.62 7.55
N LEU A 128 -0.58 -3.36 8.55
CA LEU A 128 0.00 -2.82 9.77
C LEU A 128 1.53 -2.69 9.72
N GLN A 129 2.19 -3.16 8.66
CA GLN A 129 3.63 -2.96 8.48
C GLN A 129 3.96 -1.48 8.32
N PRO A 130 5.19 -1.05 8.68
CA PRO A 130 5.53 0.37 8.80
C PRO A 130 5.20 1.23 7.58
N ALA A 131 5.53 0.77 6.38
CA ALA A 131 5.29 1.54 5.15
C ALA A 131 3.81 1.69 4.82
N GLU A 132 3.05 0.59 4.91
CA GLU A 132 1.60 0.59 4.65
C GLU A 132 0.86 1.38 5.73
N SER A 133 1.15 1.16 7.01
CA SER A 133 0.51 1.88 8.11
C SER A 133 0.72 3.40 8.01
N ASP A 134 1.90 3.87 7.59
CA ASP A 134 2.16 5.29 7.31
C ASP A 134 1.36 5.78 6.09
N ALA A 135 1.28 5.00 5.01
CA ALA A 135 0.50 5.33 3.82
C ALA A 135 -1.01 5.44 4.12
N TYR A 136 -1.61 4.45 4.80
CA TYR A 136 -3.01 4.51 5.22
C TYR A 136 -3.31 5.72 6.10
N SER A 137 -2.48 5.94 7.13
CA SER A 137 -2.69 7.04 8.08
C SER A 137 -2.58 8.40 7.39
N TYR A 138 -1.61 8.53 6.47
CA TYR A 138 -1.45 9.73 5.66
C TYR A 138 -2.68 9.96 4.77
N SER A 139 -3.10 8.95 4.01
CA SER A 139 -4.25 9.03 3.09
C SER A 139 -5.55 9.38 3.79
N LEU A 140 -5.84 8.73 4.93
CA LEU A 140 -7.04 9.01 5.72
C LEU A 140 -7.07 10.43 6.26
N ARG A 141 -5.94 10.93 6.76
CA ARG A 141 -5.82 12.32 7.24
C ARG A 141 -6.05 13.30 6.09
N MET A 142 -5.40 13.08 4.96
CA MET A 142 -5.50 13.99 3.81
C MET A 142 -6.89 14.00 3.18
N LEU A 143 -7.54 12.84 3.06
CA LEU A 143 -8.94 12.78 2.62
C LEU A 143 -9.90 13.43 3.63
N GLY A 144 -9.61 13.34 4.93
CA GLY A 144 -10.35 14.03 5.97
C GLY A 144 -10.32 15.54 5.77
N GLU A 145 -9.11 16.10 5.60
CA GLU A 145 -8.91 17.54 5.31
C GLU A 145 -9.63 17.96 4.01
N ILE A 146 -9.51 17.18 2.94
CA ILE A 146 -10.21 17.46 1.67
C ILE A 146 -11.74 17.43 1.86
N ASN A 147 -12.26 16.43 2.58
CA ASN A 147 -13.69 16.32 2.84
C ASN A 147 -14.22 17.49 3.68
N GLU A 148 -13.46 17.98 4.66
CA GLU A 148 -13.81 19.17 5.44
C GLU A 148 -13.87 20.44 4.56
N THR A 149 -12.89 20.65 3.67
CA THR A 149 -12.92 21.74 2.69
C THR A 149 -14.13 21.62 1.77
N VAL A 150 -14.41 20.43 1.24
CA VAL A 150 -15.59 20.20 0.40
C VAL A 150 -16.88 20.52 1.14
N GLN A 151 -17.02 20.05 2.38
CA GLN A 151 -18.24 20.27 3.17
C GLN A 151 -18.47 21.75 3.49
N SER A 152 -17.41 22.47 3.85
CA SER A 152 -17.48 23.88 4.22
C SER A 152 -17.70 24.80 3.02
N THR A 153 -17.15 24.46 1.85
CA THR A 153 -17.18 25.34 0.65
C THR A 153 -18.30 24.98 -0.34
N TYR A 154 -18.56 23.68 -0.55
CA TYR A 154 -19.46 23.19 -1.61
C TYR A 154 -20.67 22.41 -1.09
N GLY A 155 -20.78 22.24 0.24
CA GLY A 155 -21.87 21.53 0.89
C GLY A 155 -21.58 20.05 1.16
N SER A 156 -22.47 19.43 1.94
CA SER A 156 -22.26 18.06 2.40
C SER A 156 -22.52 17.02 1.31
N ASP A 157 -21.54 16.13 1.09
CA ASP A 157 -21.74 14.89 0.32
C ASP A 157 -21.64 13.67 1.25
N TYR A 158 -22.79 13.05 1.51
CA TYR A 158 -22.89 11.89 2.38
C TYR A 158 -22.07 10.69 1.88
N ARG A 159 -21.84 10.55 0.57
CA ARG A 159 -21.08 9.44 -0.01
C ARG A 159 -19.60 9.52 0.39
N LYS A 160 -19.01 10.72 0.38
CA LYS A 160 -17.62 10.98 0.79
C LYS A 160 -17.42 10.63 2.27
N LYS A 161 -18.40 10.99 3.12
CA LYS A 161 -18.41 10.64 4.55
C LYS A 161 -18.50 9.12 4.78
N ILE A 162 -19.36 8.42 4.04
CA ILE A 162 -19.42 6.94 4.11
C ILE A 162 -18.11 6.32 3.68
N PHE A 163 -17.52 6.77 2.57
CA PHE A 163 -16.26 6.23 2.07
C PHE A 163 -15.15 6.36 3.12
N LEU A 164 -14.96 7.56 3.69
CA LEU A 164 -14.01 7.80 4.77
C LEU A 164 -14.25 6.88 5.97
N LYS A 165 -15.50 6.75 6.40
CA LYS A 165 -15.87 5.87 7.52
C LYS A 165 -15.53 4.41 7.23
N HIS A 166 -15.79 3.91 6.02
CA HIS A 166 -15.44 2.55 5.64
C HIS A 166 -13.93 2.32 5.65
N GLN A 167 -13.13 3.26 5.14
CA GLN A 167 -11.66 3.13 5.16
C GLN A 167 -11.12 3.17 6.59
N GLN A 168 -11.67 4.03 7.46
CA GLN A 168 -11.33 4.08 8.88
C GLN A 168 -11.71 2.78 9.61
N GLN A 169 -12.90 2.23 9.33
CA GLN A 169 -13.36 0.97 9.89
C GLN A 169 -12.45 -0.18 9.45
N TYR A 170 -12.10 -0.26 8.16
CA TYR A 170 -11.16 -1.24 7.66
C TYR A 170 -9.83 -1.20 8.42
N LEU A 171 -9.20 -0.02 8.54
CA LEU A 171 -7.95 0.12 9.29
C LEU A 171 -8.11 -0.28 10.77
N SER A 172 -9.24 0.10 11.40
CA SER A 172 -9.54 -0.30 12.79
C SER A 172 -9.64 -1.81 12.93
N GLU A 173 -10.32 -2.50 12.02
CA GLU A 173 -10.43 -3.95 12.01
C GLU A 173 -9.05 -4.62 11.87
N GLN A 174 -8.16 -4.05 11.05
CA GLN A 174 -6.78 -4.54 10.94
C GLN A 174 -6.03 -4.39 12.25
N ILE A 175 -6.12 -3.22 12.90
CA ILE A 175 -5.52 -2.97 14.21
C ILE A 175 -6.05 -3.96 15.25
N ASP A 176 -7.36 -4.20 15.29
CA ASP A 176 -7.97 -5.14 16.23
C ASP A 176 -7.55 -6.59 15.96
N GLN A 177 -7.41 -7.00 14.70
CA GLN A 177 -6.82 -8.28 14.33
C GLN A 177 -5.36 -8.38 14.78
N GLY A 178 -4.57 -7.31 14.60
CA GLY A 178 -3.19 -7.22 15.08
C GLY A 178 -3.11 -7.37 16.60
N ARG A 179 -3.95 -6.66 17.35
CA ARG A 179 -4.06 -6.77 18.82
C ARG A 179 -4.49 -8.16 19.26
N LYS A 180 -5.46 -8.78 18.57
CA LYS A 180 -5.91 -10.14 18.88
C LYS A 180 -4.79 -11.17 18.64
N LYS A 181 -3.98 -10.98 17.59
CA LYS A 181 -2.90 -11.90 17.21
C LYS A 181 -1.63 -11.72 18.04
N TYR A 182 -1.29 -10.49 18.41
CA TYR A 182 0.04 -10.12 18.95
C TYR A 182 -0.01 -9.36 20.29
N GLY A 183 -1.19 -9.05 20.81
CA GLY A 183 -1.36 -8.17 21.96
C GLY A 183 -1.08 -6.70 21.63
N ASN A 184 -0.94 -5.86 22.67
CA ASN A 184 -0.73 -4.43 22.50
C ASN A 184 0.64 -4.06 21.90
N ASP A 185 1.61 -4.98 21.94
CA ASP A 185 2.92 -4.83 21.32
C ASP A 185 2.94 -5.20 19.82
N TYR A 186 1.77 -5.35 19.18
CA TYR A 186 1.68 -5.67 17.75
C TYR A 186 2.56 -4.80 16.84
N PRO A 187 2.74 -3.47 17.02
CA PRO A 187 3.57 -2.68 16.12
C PRO A 187 5.05 -3.10 16.21
N LYS A 188 5.53 -3.42 17.42
CA LYS A 188 6.90 -3.89 17.65
C LYS A 188 7.10 -5.28 17.04
N ILE A 189 6.12 -6.16 17.20
CA ILE A 189 6.17 -7.52 16.64
C ILE A 189 6.19 -7.48 15.11
N ILE A 190 5.37 -6.65 14.48
CA ILE A 190 5.35 -6.52 13.02
C ILE A 190 6.66 -5.90 12.51
N ALA A 191 7.17 -4.85 13.15
CA ALA A 191 8.48 -4.29 12.81
C ALA A 191 9.60 -5.33 12.98
N TYR A 192 9.53 -6.17 14.01
CA TYR A 192 10.47 -7.27 14.21
C TYR A 192 10.36 -8.33 13.10
N LYS A 193 9.14 -8.67 12.65
CA LYS A 193 8.92 -9.59 11.53
C LYS A 193 9.52 -9.04 10.23
N VAL A 194 9.35 -7.74 9.93
CA VAL A 194 9.97 -7.09 8.77
C VAL A 194 11.49 -7.26 8.80
N ASN A 195 12.13 -6.93 9.93
CA ASN A 195 13.57 -7.07 10.10
C ASN A 195 14.04 -8.52 9.96
N THR A 196 13.34 -9.45 10.63
CA THR A 196 13.69 -10.88 10.62
C THR A 196 13.56 -11.47 9.23
N LYS A 197 12.50 -11.09 8.50
CA LYS A 197 12.26 -11.56 7.14
C LYS A 197 13.38 -11.14 6.21
N ASP A 198 13.77 -9.88 6.26
CA ASP A 198 14.90 -9.36 5.49
C ASP A 198 16.20 -10.11 5.81
N GLU A 199 16.54 -10.26 7.09
CA GLU A 199 17.75 -10.96 7.54
C GLU A 199 17.80 -12.42 7.08
N LEU A 200 16.70 -13.16 7.24
CA LEU A 200 16.62 -14.55 6.78
C LEU A 200 16.69 -14.64 5.26
N PHE A 201 16.00 -13.76 4.54
CA PHE A 201 16.03 -13.78 3.10
C PHE A 201 17.44 -13.58 2.57
N ASN A 202 18.12 -12.51 3.00
CA ASN A 202 19.48 -12.20 2.55
C ASN A 202 20.48 -13.31 2.92
N ARG A 203 20.30 -13.96 4.08
CA ARG A 203 21.14 -15.08 4.51
C ARG A 203 20.97 -16.35 3.66
N PHE A 204 19.78 -16.59 3.10
CA PHE A 204 19.44 -17.84 2.42
C PHE A 204 19.23 -17.68 0.91
N LEU A 205 19.21 -16.46 0.38
CA LEU A 205 19.02 -16.15 -1.04
C LEU A 205 20.01 -16.90 -1.95
N GLU A 206 21.29 -16.92 -1.60
CA GLU A 206 22.33 -17.60 -2.40
C GLU A 206 22.22 -19.13 -2.37
N ARG A 207 21.39 -19.69 -1.47
CA ARG A 207 21.20 -21.14 -1.30
C ARG A 207 20.01 -21.67 -2.08
N ILE A 208 19.25 -20.81 -2.75
CA ILE A 208 18.08 -21.19 -3.54
C ILE A 208 18.36 -20.99 -5.05
N PRO A 209 17.68 -21.73 -5.94
CA PRO A 209 17.76 -21.47 -7.37
C PRO A 209 17.27 -20.06 -7.73
N LYS A 210 17.90 -19.42 -8.72
CA LYS A 210 17.44 -18.14 -9.28
C LYS A 210 15.98 -18.25 -9.77
N GLY A 211 15.16 -17.24 -9.49
CA GLY A 211 13.73 -17.25 -9.81
C GLY A 211 12.84 -17.87 -8.73
N GLN A 212 13.40 -18.31 -7.60
CA GLN A 212 12.67 -18.86 -6.44
C GLN A 212 12.59 -17.88 -5.26
N GLU A 213 12.93 -16.61 -5.48
CA GLU A 213 13.00 -15.57 -4.45
C GLU A 213 11.67 -15.43 -3.71
N MET A 214 10.55 -15.42 -4.44
CA MET A 214 9.23 -15.27 -3.83
C MET A 214 8.79 -16.48 -3.02
N TYR A 215 9.21 -17.68 -3.44
CA TYR A 215 8.96 -18.88 -2.66
C TYR A 215 9.73 -18.86 -1.34
N LEU A 216 11.01 -18.44 -1.37
CA LEU A 216 11.78 -18.20 -0.15
C LEU A 216 11.12 -17.13 0.74
N SER A 217 10.67 -16.02 0.14
CA SER A 217 9.97 -14.94 0.86
C SER A 217 8.74 -15.45 1.62
N ALA A 218 7.90 -16.26 0.99
CA ALA A 218 6.71 -16.82 1.62
C ALA A 218 7.04 -17.89 2.65
N LEU A 219 8.01 -18.77 2.37
CA LEU A 219 8.46 -19.79 3.32
C LEU A 219 8.98 -19.17 4.62
N ILE A 220 9.71 -18.06 4.53
CA ILE A 220 10.15 -17.30 5.70
C ILE A 220 8.94 -16.75 6.48
N GLU A 221 7.95 -16.22 5.78
CA GLU A 221 6.76 -15.64 6.41
C GLU A 221 5.90 -16.71 7.11
N ASP A 222 5.70 -17.87 6.48
CA ASP A 222 5.03 -19.03 7.08
C ASP A 222 5.77 -19.50 8.33
N PHE A 223 7.09 -19.68 8.22
CA PHE A 223 7.94 -20.04 9.34
C PHE A 223 7.85 -19.05 10.50
N MET A 224 7.77 -17.75 10.20
CA MET A 224 7.62 -16.69 11.19
C MET A 224 6.23 -16.66 11.84
N ASP A 225 5.17 -17.11 11.17
CA ASP A 225 3.84 -17.18 11.79
C ASP A 225 3.71 -18.38 12.74
N GLU A 226 4.37 -19.50 12.44
CA GLU A 226 4.30 -20.72 13.26
C GLU A 226 4.96 -20.59 14.64
N ARG A 227 5.81 -19.58 14.86
CA ARG A 227 6.61 -19.47 16.10
C ARG A 227 6.58 -18.10 16.75
N LEU A 228 5.50 -17.37 16.52
CA LEU A 228 5.20 -16.11 17.17
C LEU A 228 5.47 -16.20 18.69
N GLY A 229 6.25 -15.25 19.21
CA GLY A 229 6.63 -15.20 20.63
C GLY A 229 7.85 -16.04 21.04
N ARG A 230 8.51 -16.74 20.10
CA ARG A 230 9.77 -17.45 20.36
C ARG A 230 10.95 -16.73 19.71
N LYS A 231 12.11 -16.76 20.36
CA LYS A 231 13.37 -16.27 19.76
C LYS A 231 13.71 -17.16 18.57
N TRP A 232 13.82 -16.59 17.37
CA TRP A 232 14.09 -17.33 16.15
C TRP A 232 15.44 -18.05 16.23
N ALA A 233 15.43 -19.38 16.06
CA ALA A 233 16.64 -20.15 15.88
C ALA A 233 16.93 -20.30 14.39
N VAL A 234 17.90 -19.56 13.87
CA VAL A 234 18.28 -19.62 12.44
C VAL A 234 18.62 -21.05 11.99
N GLY A 235 19.15 -21.87 12.90
CA GLY A 235 19.40 -23.29 12.65
C GLY A 235 18.13 -24.08 12.30
N GLU A 236 16.97 -23.74 12.89
CA GLU A 236 15.71 -24.40 12.59
C GLU A 236 15.18 -24.02 11.20
N PHE A 237 15.31 -22.75 10.79
CA PHE A 237 14.97 -22.35 9.43
C PHE A 237 15.87 -23.03 8.41
N GLN A 238 17.18 -23.14 8.71
CA GLN A 238 18.11 -23.87 7.86
C GLN A 238 17.75 -25.35 7.72
N GLN A 239 17.26 -26.00 8.78
CA GLN A 239 16.78 -27.38 8.72
C GLN A 239 15.50 -27.49 7.88
N LEU A 240 14.57 -26.55 8.02
CA LEU A 240 13.37 -26.48 7.17
C LEU A 240 13.78 -26.35 5.70
N LEU A 241 14.62 -25.38 5.38
CA LEU A 241 15.08 -25.11 4.02
C LEU A 241 15.71 -26.33 3.34
N ARG A 242 16.48 -27.14 4.09
CA ARG A 242 17.07 -28.40 3.59
C ARG A 242 16.04 -29.47 3.26
N LYS A 243 14.90 -29.47 3.95
CA LYS A 243 13.79 -30.42 3.74
C LYS A 243 12.80 -29.94 2.69
N THR A 244 12.81 -28.64 2.38
CA THR A 244 11.90 -28.03 1.41
C THR A 244 12.41 -28.26 -0.02
N PRO A 245 11.64 -28.94 -0.89
CA PRO A 245 12.04 -29.17 -2.26
C PRO A 245 11.88 -27.89 -3.09
N PHE A 246 12.98 -27.22 -3.42
CA PHE A 246 13.01 -26.19 -4.45
C PHE A 246 13.01 -26.87 -5.83
N LYS A 247 11.86 -26.89 -6.51
CA LYS A 247 11.79 -27.42 -7.88
C LYS A 247 12.50 -26.47 -8.85
N LYS A 248 13.20 -27.03 -9.85
CA LYS A 248 13.59 -26.27 -11.05
C LYS A 248 12.31 -25.76 -11.71
N ALA A 249 12.08 -24.45 -11.63
CA ALA A 249 11.05 -23.70 -12.36
C ALA A 249 9.70 -24.44 -12.48
N ALA A 250 9.04 -24.74 -11.36
CA ALA A 250 7.58 -24.82 -11.38
C ALA A 250 7.05 -23.38 -11.32
N SER A 251 5.99 -23.08 -12.06
CA SER A 251 5.33 -21.78 -12.07
C SER A 251 5.16 -21.27 -10.64
N ILE A 252 5.58 -20.04 -10.40
CA ILE A 252 5.32 -19.34 -9.14
C ILE A 252 3.81 -19.46 -8.89
N PRO A 253 3.36 -20.06 -7.76
CA PRO A 253 1.95 -20.07 -7.41
C PRO A 253 1.39 -18.66 -7.51
N GLU A 254 0.21 -18.50 -8.11
CA GLU A 254 -0.33 -17.19 -8.50
C GLU A 254 -0.39 -16.19 -7.32
N TYR A 255 -0.67 -16.68 -6.10
CA TYR A 255 -0.65 -15.88 -4.87
C TYR A 255 0.75 -15.42 -4.40
N LEU A 256 1.82 -16.01 -4.95
CA LEU A 256 3.22 -15.72 -4.65
C LEU A 256 3.88 -14.78 -5.66
N GLN A 257 3.25 -14.45 -6.78
CA GLN A 257 3.80 -13.43 -7.70
C GLN A 257 4.03 -12.11 -6.94
N PRO A 258 4.98 -11.25 -7.34
CA PRO A 258 5.20 -9.98 -6.67
C PRO A 258 3.94 -9.21 -6.96
N LYS A 259 3.04 -9.16 -5.98
CA LYS A 259 1.93 -8.26 -6.07
C LYS A 259 2.59 -6.89 -5.96
N ASP A 260 2.62 -6.16 -7.06
CA ASP A 260 2.71 -4.70 -7.01
C ASP A 260 1.82 -4.24 -5.85
N HIS A 261 2.22 -3.24 -5.06
CA HIS A 261 1.50 -2.83 -3.85
C HIS A 261 -0.02 -2.79 -4.10
N VAL A 262 -0.78 -3.77 -3.62
CA VAL A 262 -2.22 -3.85 -3.91
C VAL A 262 -2.92 -3.17 -2.77
N SER A 263 -3.32 -1.93 -2.99
CA SER A 263 -4.37 -1.34 -2.16
C SER A 263 -5.56 -2.31 -2.13
N PRO A 264 -5.97 -2.83 -0.95
CA PRO A 264 -6.98 -3.86 -0.82
C PRO A 264 -8.27 -3.41 -1.48
N VAL A 265 -8.90 -4.38 -2.13
CA VAL A 265 -10.10 -4.24 -2.94
C VAL A 265 -11.15 -3.44 -2.17
N ILE A 266 -11.57 -2.31 -2.76
CA ILE A 266 -12.87 -1.70 -2.49
C ILE A 266 -13.90 -2.80 -2.81
N THR A 267 -14.27 -3.60 -1.81
CA THR A 267 -15.26 -4.66 -2.01
C THR A 267 -16.60 -3.98 -2.25
N ASN A 268 -16.96 -3.96 -3.52
CA ASN A 268 -18.05 -3.20 -4.10
C ASN A 268 -19.41 -3.87 -3.81
N ARG A 269 -19.70 -4.19 -2.54
CA ARG A 269 -20.99 -4.80 -2.14
C ARG A 269 -21.98 -3.84 -1.48
N SER A 270 -21.57 -2.65 -1.06
CA SER A 270 -22.46 -1.70 -0.38
C SER A 270 -22.69 -0.38 -1.13
N ALA A 271 -22.02 -0.12 -2.26
CA ALA A 271 -22.23 1.10 -3.07
C ALA A 271 -23.16 0.93 -4.28
N LEU A 272 -23.61 -0.29 -4.61
CA LEU A 272 -24.44 -0.60 -5.78
C LEU A 272 -25.94 -0.79 -5.48
N HIS A 273 -26.38 -0.48 -4.26
CA HIS A 273 -27.81 -0.37 -3.94
C HIS A 273 -28.16 1.05 -3.50
N ILE A 274 -28.14 1.96 -4.45
CA ILE A 274 -29.03 3.12 -4.43
C ILE A 274 -29.77 3.07 -5.76
N SER A 275 -31.08 2.89 -5.65
CA SER A 275 -32.08 2.63 -6.68
C SER A 275 -31.99 3.56 -7.89
N ARG A 276 -32.39 2.99 -9.04
CA ARG A 276 -32.77 3.70 -10.27
C ARG A 276 -33.76 4.83 -10.00
#